data_AF-A0A931APN3-F1
#
_entry.id   AF-A0A931APN3-F1
#
_cell.length_a   1.000
_cell.length_b   1.000
_cell.length_c   1.000
_cell.angle_alpha   90.00
_cell.angle_beta   90.00
_cell.angle_gamma   90.00
#
_symmetry.space_group_name_H-M   'P 1'
#
loop_
_entity.id
_entity.type
_entity.pdbx_description
1 polymer ?
#
loop_
_entity_poly.entity_id
_entity_poly.type
_entity_poly.pdbx_seq_one_letter_code
_entity_poly.pdbx_strand_id
1 'polypeptide(L)'
;MVPEAGGEVTWTGAVFARLGADGRIESDHQFGDPPRPGTKTVVDAFLQEARPELYAERVDWRVSWPVPEHPLVPWIRPRATRAEVADHYTTFAGLCTGEVSVDRVLIDGQDAVVTGTSTQVVTSSGRRFSMTFALHLTVQDGLITRHHMYEDSLAVAEAFG
;
A
#
# COMPACT_ATOMS: atom_id res chain seq x y z
N MET A 1 -38.72 6.88 -5.33
CA MET A 1 -38.92 8.34 -5.15
C MET A 1 -37.59 8.98 -5.46
N VAL A 2 -37.47 9.68 -6.59
CA VAL A 2 -36.25 10.41 -7.00
C VAL A 2 -36.53 11.89 -6.76
N PRO A 3 -35.64 12.68 -6.14
CA PRO A 3 -35.90 14.11 -5.95
C PRO A 3 -36.01 14.81 -7.31
N GLU A 4 -37.04 15.63 -7.46
CA GLU A 4 -37.45 16.28 -8.72
C GLU A 4 -36.52 17.44 -9.15
N ALA A 5 -35.52 17.76 -8.32
CA ALA A 5 -34.37 18.57 -8.67
C ALA A 5 -33.14 17.93 -7.99
N GLY A 6 -32.09 17.65 -8.77
CA GLY A 6 -30.83 17.14 -8.21
C GLY A 6 -30.34 18.07 -7.10
N GLY A 7 -30.21 17.55 -5.89
CA GLY A 7 -29.74 18.32 -4.74
C GLY A 7 -28.33 18.87 -4.97
N GLU A 8 -27.97 19.92 -4.22
CA GLU A 8 -26.59 20.42 -4.23
C GLU A 8 -25.60 19.31 -3.88
N VAL A 9 -24.42 19.33 -4.52
CA VAL A 9 -23.33 18.43 -4.20
C VAL A 9 -22.92 18.67 -2.75
N THR A 10 -23.29 17.75 -1.85
CA THR A 10 -23.00 17.85 -0.42
C THR A 10 -21.58 17.38 -0.07
N TRP A 11 -20.88 16.77 -1.02
CA TRP A 11 -19.56 16.16 -0.81
C TRP A 11 -18.83 15.95 -2.15
N THR A 12 -17.52 16.22 -2.16
CA THR A 12 -16.64 15.93 -3.31
C THR A 12 -15.47 15.11 -2.82
N GLY A 13 -15.18 14.02 -3.51
CA GLY A 13 -14.18 13.06 -3.05
C GLY A 13 -13.70 12.11 -4.14
N ALA A 14 -12.74 11.27 -3.79
CA ALA A 14 -12.27 10.17 -4.61
C ALA A 14 -12.80 8.85 -4.04
N VAL A 15 -13.12 7.89 -4.91
CA VAL A 15 -13.49 6.54 -4.50
C VAL A 15 -12.60 5.55 -5.22
N PHE A 16 -11.96 4.67 -4.47
CA PHE A 16 -11.32 3.48 -5.03
C PHE A 16 -12.25 2.30 -4.85
N ALA A 17 -12.69 1.72 -5.95
CA ALA A 17 -13.51 0.52 -5.95
C ALA A 17 -12.70 -0.66 -6.48
N ARG A 18 -12.76 -1.79 -5.76
CA ARG A 18 -12.30 -3.08 -6.28
C ARG A 18 -13.50 -3.74 -6.94
N LEU A 19 -13.39 -3.95 -8.25
CA LEU A 19 -14.44 -4.60 -9.02
C LEU A 19 -14.18 -6.10 -9.11
N GLY A 20 -15.25 -6.89 -8.98
CA GLY A 20 -15.26 -8.31 -9.32
C GLY A 20 -15.24 -8.49 -10.83
N ALA A 21 -15.03 -9.75 -11.27
CA ALA A 21 -15.00 -10.10 -12.69
C ALA A 21 -16.34 -9.84 -13.42
N ASP A 22 -17.45 -9.73 -12.68
CA ASP A 22 -18.76 -9.36 -13.20
C ASP A 22 -18.97 -7.83 -13.30
N GLY A 23 -17.93 -7.03 -13.00
CA GLY A 23 -17.96 -5.58 -13.00
C GLY A 23 -18.64 -4.95 -11.78
N ARG A 24 -19.07 -5.75 -10.79
CA ARG A 24 -19.68 -5.23 -9.55
C ARG A 24 -18.63 -4.81 -8.54
N ILE A 25 -18.93 -3.79 -7.75
CA ILE A 25 -18.10 -3.36 -6.63
C ILE A 25 -18.14 -4.44 -5.55
N GLU A 26 -17.00 -5.05 -5.26
CA GLU A 26 -16.84 -5.97 -4.13
C GLU A 26 -16.41 -5.23 -2.86
N SER A 27 -15.68 -4.12 -3.01
CA SER A 27 -15.31 -3.22 -1.92
C SER A 27 -15.04 -1.80 -2.44
N ASP A 28 -15.43 -0.78 -1.68
CA ASP A 28 -15.10 0.62 -1.97
C ASP A 28 -14.43 1.34 -0.78
N HIS A 29 -13.59 2.30 -1.10
CA HIS A 29 -12.87 3.15 -0.17
C HIS A 29 -13.06 4.59 -0.61
N GLN A 30 -13.82 5.36 0.18
CA GLN A 30 -14.25 6.71 -0.16
C GLN A 30 -13.41 7.74 0.61
N PHE A 31 -13.06 8.83 -0.06
CA PHE A 31 -12.16 9.86 0.43
C PHE A 31 -12.72 11.25 0.18
N GLY A 32 -12.92 12.14 1.17
CA GLY A 32 -13.40 13.50 0.89
C GLY A 32 -13.65 14.45 2.06
N ASP A 33 -12.97 14.29 3.19
CA ASP A 33 -12.91 15.34 4.22
C ASP A 33 -11.65 16.20 4.04
N PRO A 34 -11.54 17.42 4.61
CA PRO A 34 -10.31 18.18 4.50
C PRO A 34 -9.15 17.45 5.21
N PRO A 35 -7.96 17.34 4.57
CA PRO A 35 -6.84 16.61 5.14
C PRO A 35 -6.38 17.23 6.47
N ARG A 36 -6.10 16.39 7.47
CA ARG A 36 -5.49 16.86 8.71
C ARG A 36 -4.05 17.31 8.42
N PRO A 37 -3.55 18.40 9.04
CA PRO A 37 -2.17 18.82 8.84
C PRO A 37 -1.19 17.70 9.25
N GLY A 38 -0.26 17.34 8.37
CA GLY A 38 0.85 16.42 8.67
C GLY A 38 0.91 15.15 7.82
N THR A 39 -0.22 14.61 7.34
CA THR A 39 -0.25 13.37 6.53
C THR A 39 0.62 13.50 5.29
N LYS A 40 0.47 14.59 4.55
CA LYS A 40 1.27 14.85 3.35
C LYS A 40 2.77 14.89 3.64
N THR A 41 3.19 15.51 4.73
CA THR A 41 4.61 15.58 5.11
C THR A 41 5.20 14.19 5.38
N VAL A 42 4.45 13.33 6.08
CA VAL A 42 4.89 11.96 6.36
C VAL A 42 4.93 11.12 5.08
N VAL A 43 3.92 11.25 4.22
CA VAL A 43 3.86 10.54 2.93
C VAL A 43 4.99 11.00 2.00
N ASP A 44 5.24 12.30 1.88
CA ASP A 44 6.35 12.82 1.08
C ASP A 44 7.70 12.31 1.61
N ALA A 45 7.90 12.30 2.93
CA ALA A 45 9.10 11.74 3.55
C ALA A 45 9.24 10.23 3.27
N PHE A 46 8.14 9.49 3.32
CA PHE A 46 8.11 8.06 2.99
C PHE A 46 8.48 7.80 1.52
N LEU A 47 7.96 8.61 0.59
CA LEU A 47 8.23 8.48 -0.85
C LEU A 47 9.67 8.87 -1.20
N GLN A 48 10.26 9.81 -0.46
CA GLN A 48 11.68 10.13 -0.61
C GLN A 48 12.56 8.99 -0.10
N GLU A 49 12.23 8.45 1.07
CA GLU A 49 12.95 7.35 1.69
C GLU A 49 12.06 6.65 2.72
N ALA A 50 11.70 5.41 2.43
CA ALA A 50 10.99 4.57 3.38
C ALA A 50 11.94 4.13 4.49
N ARG A 51 11.67 4.58 5.72
CA ARG A 51 12.50 4.27 6.89
C ARG A 51 11.65 3.96 8.13
N PRO A 52 12.12 3.10 9.05
CA PRO A 52 11.33 2.63 10.20
C PRO A 52 10.88 3.76 11.14
N GLU A 53 11.60 4.88 11.21
CA GLU A 53 11.31 6.01 12.09
C GLU A 53 10.01 6.73 11.72
N LEU A 54 9.53 6.54 10.49
CA LEU A 54 8.24 7.08 10.05
C LEU A 54 7.05 6.28 10.61
N TYR A 55 7.27 5.09 11.17
CA TYR A 55 6.21 4.20 11.64
C TYR A 55 5.96 4.38 13.13
N ALA A 56 4.73 4.15 13.60
CA ALA A 56 4.45 4.00 15.02
C ALA A 56 5.07 2.70 15.57
N GLU A 57 5.15 2.58 16.90
CA GLU A 57 5.67 1.35 17.54
C GLU A 57 4.82 0.13 17.17
N ARG A 58 3.49 0.32 17.09
CA ARG A 58 2.53 -0.67 16.63
C ARG A 58 2.02 -0.28 15.24
N VAL A 59 2.02 -1.24 14.33
CA VAL A 59 1.63 -1.04 12.93
C VAL A 59 0.61 -2.09 12.54
N ASP A 60 -0.53 -1.65 12.00
CA ASP A 60 -1.46 -2.51 11.26
C ASP A 60 -0.85 -2.82 9.90
N TRP A 61 -0.09 -3.93 9.83
CA TRP A 61 0.67 -4.32 8.66
C TRP A 61 -0.03 -5.42 7.87
N ARG A 62 -0.12 -5.22 6.55
CA ARG A 62 -0.64 -6.22 5.61
C ARG A 62 0.11 -6.15 4.29
N VAL A 63 0.37 -7.32 3.73
CA VAL A 63 0.74 -7.50 2.32
C VAL A 63 -0.32 -8.41 1.70
N SER A 64 -0.67 -8.20 0.43
CA SER A 64 -1.82 -8.83 -0.23
C SER A 64 -1.55 -10.28 -0.62
N TRP A 65 -1.30 -11.13 0.37
CA TRP A 65 -1.16 -12.57 0.22
C TRP A 65 -2.25 -13.30 1.02
N PRO A 66 -2.86 -14.36 0.47
CA PRO A 66 -3.60 -15.30 1.31
C PRO A 66 -2.70 -15.85 2.42
N VAL A 67 -3.29 -16.06 3.61
CA VAL A 67 -2.61 -16.44 4.86
C VAL A 67 -1.85 -17.78 4.84
N PRO A 68 -2.06 -18.76 3.93
CA PRO A 68 -1.16 -19.90 3.86
C PRO A 68 0.29 -19.43 3.70
N GLU A 69 1.21 -20.03 4.46
CA GLU A 69 2.62 -19.68 4.41
C GLU A 69 3.16 -19.89 2.99
N HIS A 70 3.84 -18.88 2.46
CA HIS A 70 4.62 -18.97 1.23
C HIS A 70 6.10 -19.01 1.58
N PRO A 71 6.67 -20.20 1.91
CA PRO A 71 8.02 -20.32 2.48
C PRO A 71 9.11 -19.78 1.54
N LEU A 72 8.80 -19.64 0.26
CA LEU A 72 9.73 -19.12 -0.76
C LEU A 72 9.84 -17.59 -0.76
N VAL A 73 8.88 -16.85 -0.18
CA VAL A 73 8.88 -15.37 -0.17
C VAL A 73 9.01 -14.86 1.27
N PRO A 74 10.23 -14.54 1.76
CA PRO A 74 10.51 -14.37 3.19
C PRO A 74 9.78 -13.21 3.88
N TRP A 75 9.33 -12.21 3.12
CA TRP A 75 8.59 -11.09 3.67
C TRP A 75 7.08 -11.32 3.77
N ILE A 76 6.55 -12.45 3.31
CA ILE A 76 5.13 -12.79 3.45
C ILE A 76 4.92 -13.48 4.80
N ARG A 77 4.85 -12.67 5.86
CA ARG A 77 4.61 -13.10 7.23
C ARG A 77 3.92 -12.00 8.04
N PRO A 78 3.21 -12.33 9.13
CA PRO A 78 2.65 -11.34 10.04
C PRO A 78 3.75 -10.40 10.56
N ARG A 79 3.41 -9.12 10.66
CA ARG A 79 4.21 -8.08 11.31
C ARG A 79 3.26 -7.15 12.06
N ALA A 80 3.73 -6.53 13.12
CA ALA A 80 2.93 -5.60 13.89
C ALA A 80 3.72 -4.52 14.62
N THR A 81 5.06 -4.50 14.48
CA THR A 81 5.94 -3.57 15.18
C THR A 81 6.87 -2.82 14.25
N ARG A 82 7.34 -1.64 14.68
CA ARG A 82 8.37 -0.87 13.96
C ARG A 82 9.64 -1.70 13.68
N ALA A 83 10.05 -2.53 14.63
CA ALA A 83 11.21 -3.41 14.48
C ALA A 83 11.00 -4.45 13.36
N GLU A 84 9.80 -5.04 13.28
CA GLU A 84 9.47 -5.99 12.21
C GLU A 84 9.33 -5.29 10.84
N VAL A 85 8.91 -4.03 10.81
CA VAL A 85 8.93 -3.19 9.59
C VAL A 85 10.38 -2.93 9.14
N ALA A 86 11.31 -2.66 10.06
CA ALA A 86 12.73 -2.54 9.72
C ALA A 86 13.31 -3.83 9.13
N ASP A 87 12.93 -4.97 9.70
CA ASP A 87 13.25 -6.30 9.15
C ASP A 87 12.69 -6.49 7.75
N HIS A 88 11.47 -6.01 7.45
CA HIS A 88 10.89 -6.08 6.11
C HIS A 88 11.79 -5.39 5.07
N TYR A 89 12.16 -4.12 5.32
CA TYR A 89 13.01 -3.36 4.40
C TYR A 89 14.38 -4.00 4.23
N THR A 90 14.98 -4.46 5.32
CA THR A 90 16.29 -5.16 5.28
C THR A 90 16.20 -6.46 4.47
N THR A 91 15.15 -7.26 4.70
CA THR A 91 14.92 -8.52 3.99
C THR A 91 14.70 -8.28 2.50
N PHE A 92 13.85 -7.32 2.14
CA PHE A 92 13.56 -6.99 0.75
C PHE A 92 14.81 -6.47 0.02
N ALA A 93 15.53 -5.51 0.62
CA ALA A 93 16.75 -4.94 0.02
C ALA A 93 17.90 -5.97 -0.11
N GLY A 94 17.93 -7.00 0.74
CA GLY A 94 18.89 -8.09 0.65
C GLY A 94 18.57 -9.13 -0.43
N LEU A 95 17.34 -9.17 -0.95
CA LEU A 95 16.85 -10.21 -1.86
C LEU A 95 16.43 -9.68 -3.24
N CYS A 96 16.19 -8.38 -3.37
CA CYS A 96 15.66 -7.75 -4.58
C CYS A 96 16.44 -6.48 -4.91
N THR A 97 16.68 -6.27 -6.20
CA THR A 97 17.21 -5.02 -6.74
C THR A 97 16.38 -4.58 -7.94
N GLY A 98 16.11 -3.28 -8.04
CA GLY A 98 15.21 -2.78 -9.05
C GLY A 98 14.74 -1.36 -8.78
N GLU A 99 13.62 -1.01 -9.39
CA GLU A 99 13.08 0.34 -9.40
C GLU A 99 11.58 0.33 -9.12
N VAL A 100 11.11 1.46 -8.57
CA VAL A 100 9.71 1.71 -8.28
C VAL A 100 9.31 3.00 -8.99
N SER A 101 8.25 2.95 -9.78
CA SER A 101 7.61 4.11 -10.38
C SER A 101 6.30 4.39 -9.65
N VAL A 102 6.12 5.64 -9.21
CA VAL A 102 4.88 6.10 -8.57
C VAL A 102 4.02 6.78 -9.62
N ASP A 103 2.80 6.29 -9.79
CA ASP A 103 1.84 6.82 -10.78
C ASP A 103 0.95 7.89 -10.15
N ARG A 104 0.44 7.65 -8.94
CA ARG A 104 -0.46 8.56 -8.22
C ARG A 104 -0.24 8.49 -6.72
N VAL A 105 -0.47 9.62 -6.07
CA VAL A 105 -0.57 9.74 -4.61
C VAL A 105 -1.87 10.47 -4.31
N LEU A 106 -2.74 9.83 -3.54
CA LEU A 106 -4.02 10.37 -3.11
C LEU A 106 -4.02 10.43 -1.60
N ILE A 107 -4.31 11.61 -1.03
CA ILE A 107 -4.28 11.86 0.40
C ILE A 107 -5.61 12.48 0.80
N ASP A 108 -6.21 11.93 1.85
CA ASP A 108 -7.42 12.44 2.47
C ASP A 108 -7.43 12.12 3.96
N GLY A 109 -7.69 13.13 4.79
CA GLY A 109 -7.62 13.00 6.24
C GLY A 109 -6.28 12.42 6.72
N GLN A 110 -6.37 11.26 7.36
CA GLN A 110 -5.23 10.48 7.89
C GLN A 110 -4.72 9.44 6.89
N ASP A 111 -5.44 9.21 5.81
CA ASP A 111 -5.17 8.11 4.88
C ASP A 111 -4.47 8.61 3.62
N ALA A 112 -3.62 7.76 3.08
CA ALA A 112 -2.97 7.97 1.80
C ALA A 112 -2.94 6.67 1.00
N VAL A 113 -3.19 6.77 -0.30
CA VAL A 113 -3.01 5.66 -1.25
C VAL A 113 -1.96 6.06 -2.27
N VAL A 114 -0.93 5.24 -2.38
CA VAL A 114 0.13 5.36 -3.39
C VAL A 114 -0.06 4.24 -4.40
N THR A 115 -0.22 4.58 -5.67
CA THR A 115 -0.26 3.57 -6.74
C THR A 115 0.99 3.66 -7.61
N GLY A 116 1.43 2.53 -8.14
CA GLY A 116 2.60 2.51 -8.99
C GLY A 116 2.91 1.14 -9.56
N THR A 117 4.10 1.04 -10.15
CA THR A 117 4.68 -0.20 -10.64
C THR A 117 6.04 -0.42 -9.99
N SER A 118 6.27 -1.61 -9.46
CA SER A 118 7.57 -2.06 -8.95
C SER A 118 8.13 -3.09 -9.90
N THR A 119 9.39 -2.94 -10.30
CA THR A 119 10.08 -3.97 -11.06
C THR A 119 11.39 -4.35 -10.40
N GLN A 120 11.53 -5.63 -10.10
CA GLN A 120 12.62 -6.16 -9.30
C GLN A 120 13.27 -7.38 -9.97
N VAL A 121 14.52 -7.63 -9.61
CA VAL A 121 15.26 -8.86 -9.90
C VAL A 121 15.56 -9.55 -8.58
N VAL A 122 15.16 -10.81 -8.45
CA VAL A 122 15.42 -11.65 -7.28
C VAL A 122 16.86 -12.13 -7.32
N THR A 123 17.66 -11.82 -6.30
CA THR A 123 19.10 -12.09 -6.30
C THR A 123 19.44 -13.58 -6.38
N SER A 124 18.64 -14.45 -5.74
CA SER A 124 18.90 -15.90 -5.71
C SER A 124 18.60 -16.61 -7.02
N SER A 125 17.54 -16.22 -7.74
CA SER A 125 17.10 -16.86 -8.98
C SER A 125 17.52 -16.11 -10.24
N GLY A 126 17.87 -14.83 -10.13
CA GLY A 126 18.10 -13.93 -11.27
C GLY A 126 16.83 -13.57 -12.05
N ARG A 127 15.66 -14.04 -11.62
CA ARG A 127 14.39 -13.79 -12.30
C ARG A 127 13.87 -12.39 -12.01
N ARG A 128 13.31 -11.75 -13.03
CA ARG A 128 12.64 -10.45 -12.94
C ARG A 128 11.14 -10.64 -12.70
N PHE A 129 10.55 -9.86 -11.81
CA PHE A 129 9.10 -9.68 -11.73
C PHE A 129 8.75 -8.20 -11.85
N SER A 130 7.59 -7.92 -12.44
CA SER A 130 6.97 -6.59 -12.46
C SER A 130 5.58 -6.71 -11.85
N MET A 131 5.25 -5.80 -10.94
CA MET A 131 3.95 -5.78 -10.28
C MET A 131 3.41 -4.36 -10.23
N THR A 132 2.10 -4.21 -10.50
CA THR A 132 1.38 -3.01 -10.10
C THR A 132 1.01 -3.11 -8.63
N PHE A 133 0.99 -1.96 -7.95
CA PHE A 133 0.63 -1.93 -6.53
C PHE A 133 -0.26 -0.74 -6.18
N ALA A 134 -1.01 -0.93 -5.09
CA ALA A 134 -1.62 0.12 -4.30
C ALA A 134 -1.18 -0.05 -2.84
N LEU A 135 -0.54 0.96 -2.28
CA LEU A 135 -0.12 0.99 -0.88
C LEU A 135 -1.03 1.95 -0.12
N HIS A 136 -1.77 1.43 0.85
CA HIS A 136 -2.59 2.21 1.77
C HIS A 136 -1.83 2.46 3.08
N LEU A 137 -1.57 3.73 3.36
CA LEU A 137 -1.01 4.22 4.60
C LEU A 137 -2.07 4.94 5.43
N THR A 138 -2.04 4.75 6.74
CA THR A 138 -2.75 5.62 7.70
C THR A 138 -1.72 6.30 8.57
N VAL A 139 -1.84 7.62 8.75
CA VAL A 139 -0.95 8.48 9.53
C VAL A 139 -1.70 9.06 10.72
N GLN A 140 -1.18 8.81 11.92
CA GLN A 140 -1.71 9.33 13.17
C GLN A 140 -0.56 9.92 13.98
N ASP A 141 -0.77 11.12 14.52
CA ASP A 141 0.24 11.82 15.33
C ASP A 141 1.63 11.92 14.67
N GLY A 142 1.64 12.10 13.35
CA GLY A 142 2.87 12.21 12.55
C GLY A 142 3.59 10.89 12.26
N LEU A 143 2.97 9.74 12.55
CA LEU A 143 3.55 8.41 12.36
C LEU A 143 2.60 7.51 11.55
N ILE A 144 3.17 6.64 10.72
CA ILE A 144 2.45 5.62 9.97
C ILE A 144 1.99 4.53 10.95
N THR A 145 0.68 4.39 11.12
CA THR A 145 0.07 3.35 11.97
C THR A 145 -0.51 2.20 11.16
N ARG A 146 -0.69 2.35 9.85
CA ARG A 146 -1.10 1.28 8.92
C ARG A 146 -0.20 1.25 7.69
N HIS A 147 0.13 0.05 7.24
CA HIS A 147 0.78 -0.21 5.96
C HIS A 147 0.15 -1.44 5.31
N HIS A 148 -0.74 -1.23 4.35
CA HIS A 148 -1.41 -2.30 3.62
C HIS A 148 -0.99 -2.24 2.15
N MET A 149 -0.17 -3.20 1.72
CA MET A 149 0.26 -3.35 0.34
C MET A 149 -0.66 -4.28 -0.43
N TYR A 150 -1.26 -3.79 -1.51
CA TYR A 150 -2.01 -4.56 -2.49
C TYR A 150 -1.18 -4.66 -3.77
N GLU A 151 -0.79 -5.87 -4.14
CA GLU A 151 0.16 -6.12 -5.22
C GLU A 151 -0.17 -7.41 -5.98
N ASP A 152 0.43 -7.57 -7.16
CA ASP A 152 0.43 -8.84 -7.90
C ASP A 152 1.35 -9.86 -7.22
N SER A 153 0.83 -10.45 -6.16
CA SER A 153 1.52 -11.45 -5.35
C SER A 153 1.86 -12.73 -6.13
N LEU A 154 1.10 -13.08 -7.17
CA LEU A 154 1.40 -14.24 -8.02
C LEU A 154 2.71 -14.02 -8.79
N ALA A 155 2.86 -12.85 -9.42
CA ALA A 155 4.09 -12.50 -10.14
C ALA A 155 5.34 -12.55 -9.24
N VAL A 156 5.20 -12.15 -7.97
CA VAL A 156 6.27 -12.25 -6.96
C VAL A 156 6.61 -13.71 -6.67
N ALA A 157 5.62 -14.55 -6.33
CA ALA A 157 5.87 -15.96 -6.02
C ALA A 157 6.52 -16.71 -7.18
N GLU A 158 6.07 -16.46 -8.41
CA GLU A 158 6.65 -17.12 -9.58
C GLU A 158 8.13 -16.80 -9.75
N ALA A 159 8.60 -15.59 -9.42
CA ALA A 159 10.01 -15.23 -9.56
C ALA A 159 10.93 -15.86 -8.49
N PHE A 160 10.38 -16.31 -7.37
CA PHE A 160 11.11 -17.04 -6.33
C PHE A 160 11.14 -18.56 -6.53
N GLY A 161 10.19 -19.12 -7.28
CA GLY A 161 10.20 -20.52 -7.72
C GLY A 161 11.17 -20.79 -8.87
#